data_AF-A0A7S7SLM3-F1
#
_entry.id   AF-A0A7S7SLM3-F1
#
_cell.length_a   1.000
_cell.length_b   1.000
_cell.length_c   1.000
_cell.angle_alpha   90.00
_cell.angle_beta   90.00
_cell.angle_gamma   90.00
#
_symmetry.space_group_name_H-M   'P 1'
#
loop_
_entity.id
_entity.type
_entity.pdbx_description
1 polymer ?
#
loop_
_entity_poly.entity_id
_entity_poly.type
_entity_poly.pdbx_seq_one_letter_code
_entity_poly.pdbx_strand_id
1 'polypeptide(L)'
;MDYDHLIQVLMESSKADWLWNDPRSIWTFKPDLNITLRETQTPTDGELRPFAEKWAREYPDQDARATQIELWYGASFVKEYGFVLVDGYRASLPFPRAADDLTITREQLAVASAVNCERDEFPRYISRFQVSG
;
A
#
# COMPACT_ATOMS: atom_id res chain seq x y z
N MET A 1 -8.97 -7.89 19.66
CA MET A 1 -8.13 -6.92 18.93
C MET A 1 -8.77 -5.55 19.09
N ASP A 2 -8.03 -4.54 19.52
CA ASP A 2 -8.43 -3.12 19.45
C ASP A 2 -7.63 -2.41 18.35
N TYR A 3 -7.89 -1.12 18.14
CA TYR A 3 -7.22 -0.35 17.09
C TYR A 3 -5.70 -0.27 17.30
N ASP A 4 -5.24 0.09 18.49
CA ASP A 4 -3.83 0.32 18.76
C ASP A 4 -3.01 -0.98 18.63
N HIS A 5 -3.52 -2.10 19.16
CA HIS A 5 -2.89 -3.41 18.98
C HIS A 5 -2.87 -3.85 17.51
N LEU A 6 -3.94 -3.58 16.74
CA LEU A 6 -3.97 -3.91 15.31
C LEU A 6 -2.91 -3.13 14.53
N ILE A 7 -2.78 -1.82 14.78
CA ILE A 7 -1.76 -0.98 14.14
C ILE A 7 -0.35 -1.43 14.55
N GLN A 8 -0.15 -1.82 15.81
CA GLN A 8 1.13 -2.37 16.26
C GLN A 8 1.48 -3.68 15.53
N VAL A 9 0.55 -4.64 15.44
CA VAL A 9 0.75 -5.89 14.69
C VAL A 9 1.11 -5.63 13.23
N LEU A 10 0.43 -4.67 12.60
CA LEU A 10 0.72 -4.25 11.23
C LEU A 10 2.15 -3.70 11.10
N MET A 11 2.54 -2.78 11.99
CA MET A 11 3.88 -2.16 11.99
C MET A 11 5.03 -3.12 12.27
N GLU A 12 4.76 -4.19 13.02
CA GLU A 12 5.74 -5.24 13.35
C GLU A 12 5.79 -6.36 12.30
N SER A 13 4.84 -6.40 11.36
CA SER A 13 4.79 -7.42 10.31
C SER A 13 5.92 -7.29 9.29
N SER A 14 6.35 -8.44 8.76
CA SER A 14 7.26 -8.53 7.63
C SER A 14 6.50 -8.89 6.36
N LYS A 15 7.11 -8.69 5.19
CA LYS A 15 6.56 -9.15 3.91
C LYS A 15 6.18 -10.63 3.92
N ALA A 16 7.02 -11.44 4.56
CA ALA A 16 6.84 -12.87 4.64
C ALA A 16 5.65 -13.26 5.52
N ASP A 17 5.01 -12.35 6.24
CA ASP A 17 3.81 -12.64 7.03
C ASP A 17 2.50 -12.49 6.25
N TRP A 18 2.57 -12.06 4.99
CA TRP A 18 1.40 -11.83 4.16
C TRP A 18 1.23 -12.91 3.09
N LEU A 19 -0.03 -13.25 2.83
CA LEU A 19 -0.45 -14.08 1.71
C LEU A 19 -1.19 -13.18 0.72
N TRP A 20 -0.73 -13.12 -0.53
CA TRP A 20 -1.38 -12.35 -1.57
C TRP A 20 -2.35 -13.20 -2.41
N ASN A 21 -3.58 -12.72 -2.55
CA ASN A 21 -4.58 -13.23 -3.49
C ASN A 21 -4.74 -12.22 -4.63
N ASP A 22 -3.90 -12.35 -5.67
CA ASP A 22 -3.90 -11.45 -6.84
C ASP A 22 -5.28 -11.27 -7.49
N PRO A 23 -6.10 -12.31 -7.76
CA PRO A 23 -7.40 -12.14 -8.41
C PRO A 23 -8.42 -11.31 -7.63
N ARG A 24 -8.21 -11.12 -6.32
CA ARG A 24 -9.09 -10.34 -5.45
C ARG A 24 -8.43 -9.08 -4.92
N SER A 25 -7.14 -8.87 -5.22
CA SER A 25 -6.29 -7.83 -4.60
C SER A 25 -6.42 -7.78 -3.07
N ILE A 26 -6.34 -8.96 -2.44
CA ILE A 26 -6.39 -9.11 -0.97
C ILE A 26 -5.04 -9.61 -0.47
N TRP A 27 -4.52 -8.98 0.57
CA TRP A 27 -3.40 -9.47 1.36
C TRP A 27 -3.92 -9.90 2.73
N THR A 28 -3.76 -11.18 3.06
CA THR A 28 -4.16 -11.75 4.35
C THR A 28 -2.94 -11.95 5.22
N PHE A 29 -2.99 -11.46 6.46
CA PHE A 29 -1.94 -11.68 7.43
C PHE A 29 -2.00 -13.12 7.93
N LYS A 30 -0.92 -13.89 7.77
CA LYS A 30 -0.89 -15.32 8.07
C LYS A 30 -1.09 -15.65 9.56
N PRO A 31 -0.52 -14.89 10.52
CA PRO A 31 -0.74 -15.16 11.95
C PRO A 31 -2.16 -14.89 12.46
N ASP A 32 -2.90 -13.96 11.83
CA ASP A 32 -4.31 -13.69 12.15
C ASP A 32 -5.09 -13.40 10.87
N LEU A 33 -5.85 -14.39 10.40
CA LEU A 33 -6.60 -14.34 9.15
C LEU A 33 -7.74 -13.30 9.14
N ASN A 34 -8.07 -12.70 10.29
CA ASN A 34 -8.99 -11.58 10.34
C ASN A 34 -8.35 -10.28 9.83
N ILE A 35 -7.02 -10.15 9.89
CA ILE A 35 -6.32 -8.97 9.41
C ILE A 35 -6.13 -9.09 7.91
N THR A 36 -6.80 -8.20 7.16
CA THR A 36 -6.65 -8.14 5.70
C THR A 36 -6.44 -6.72 5.24
N LEU A 37 -5.53 -6.55 4.28
CA LEU A 37 -5.46 -5.37 3.43
C LEU A 37 -6.19 -5.69 2.13
N ARG A 38 -6.99 -4.75 1.63
CA ARG A 38 -7.78 -4.94 0.40
C ARG A 38 -7.56 -3.74 -0.48
N GLU A 39 -7.16 -3.97 -1.72
CA GLU A 39 -7.17 -2.90 -2.71
C GLU A 39 -8.62 -2.65 -3.12
N THR A 40 -9.07 -1.42 -2.95
CA THR A 40 -10.35 -0.99 -3.48
C THR A 40 -10.13 -0.09 -4.68
N GLN A 41 -10.75 -0.49 -5.78
CA GLN A 41 -10.75 0.30 -7.00
C GLN A 41 -11.84 1.34 -6.87
N THR A 42 -11.48 2.62 -6.81
CA THR A 42 -12.42 3.71 -7.13
C THR A 42 -12.24 4.10 -8.59
N PRO A 43 -12.99 3.43 -9.48
CA PRO A 43 -13.66 4.17 -10.55
C PRO A 43 -15.07 3.68 -10.85
N THR A 44 -15.96 4.62 -11.12
CA THR A 44 -17.34 4.40 -11.58
C THR A 44 -17.43 3.78 -12.99
N ASP A 45 -16.31 3.71 -13.72
CA ASP A 45 -16.18 3.36 -15.14
C ASP A 45 -15.17 2.23 -15.44
N GLY A 46 -14.60 1.59 -14.40
CA GLY A 46 -13.75 0.40 -14.55
C GLY A 46 -12.27 0.65 -14.89
N GLU A 47 -11.82 1.90 -14.95
CA GLU A 47 -10.40 2.25 -15.15
C GLU A 47 -9.81 3.00 -13.95
N LEU A 48 -8.68 2.54 -13.41
CA LEU A 48 -7.99 3.26 -12.34
C LEU A 48 -7.67 4.71 -12.75
N ARG A 49 -7.91 5.64 -11.83
CA ARG A 49 -7.71 7.07 -12.07
C ARG A 49 -6.23 7.36 -12.39
N PRO A 50 -5.93 8.03 -13.52
CA PRO A 50 -4.57 8.51 -13.81
C PRO A 50 -4.02 9.39 -12.68
N PHE A 51 -2.76 9.15 -12.31
CA PHE A 51 -2.02 9.96 -11.35
C PHE A 51 -0.86 10.65 -12.07
N ALA A 52 -0.72 11.96 -11.87
CA ALA A 52 0.12 12.82 -12.70
C ALA A 52 1.19 13.62 -11.94
N GLU A 53 1.39 13.33 -10.65
CA GLU A 53 2.44 13.99 -9.89
C GLU A 53 3.82 13.50 -10.34
N LYS A 54 4.79 14.42 -10.32
CA LYS A 54 6.12 14.21 -10.89
C LYS A 54 6.83 13.01 -10.27
N TRP A 55 6.79 12.87 -8.95
CA TRP A 55 7.47 11.79 -8.24
C TRP A 55 7.01 10.39 -8.69
N ALA A 56 5.73 10.26 -9.06
CA ALA A 56 5.10 9.01 -9.49
C ALA A 56 5.41 8.64 -10.96
N ARG A 57 5.88 9.60 -11.77
CA ARG A 57 6.21 9.42 -13.19
C ARG A 57 7.70 9.43 -13.51
N GLU A 58 8.54 9.52 -12.49
CA GLU A 58 10.01 9.49 -12.62
C GLU A 58 10.57 8.05 -12.70
N TYR A 59 9.83 7.15 -13.35
CA TYR A 59 10.19 5.75 -13.56
C TYR A 59 10.29 5.43 -15.07
N PRO A 60 10.95 4.33 -15.47
CA PRO A 60 11.04 3.93 -16.87
C PRO A 60 9.68 3.86 -17.57
N ASP A 61 8.68 3.29 -16.90
CA ASP A 61 7.28 3.40 -17.30
C ASP A 61 6.61 4.53 -16.51
N GLN A 62 5.99 5.46 -17.24
CA GLN A 62 5.35 6.64 -16.68
C GLN A 62 3.85 6.43 -16.39
N ASP A 63 3.29 5.25 -16.68
CA ASP A 63 1.91 4.93 -16.29
C ASP A 63 1.83 4.78 -14.77
N ALA A 64 1.13 5.74 -14.16
CA ALA A 64 0.90 5.81 -12.73
C ALA A 64 -0.59 5.99 -12.45
N ARG A 65 -1.13 5.20 -11.53
CA ARG A 65 -2.57 5.17 -11.22
C ARG A 65 -2.82 5.26 -9.72
N ALA A 66 -3.79 6.06 -9.32
CA ALA A 66 -4.22 6.13 -7.93
C ALA A 66 -5.06 4.89 -7.57
N THR A 67 -4.87 4.40 -6.35
CA THR A 67 -5.64 3.30 -5.77
C THR A 67 -5.80 3.53 -4.26
N GLN A 68 -6.69 2.77 -3.63
CA GLN A 68 -6.91 2.79 -2.19
C GLN A 68 -6.59 1.41 -1.61
N ILE A 69 -5.91 1.39 -0.46
CA ILE A 69 -5.72 0.19 0.33
C ILE A 69 -6.51 0.35 1.62
N GLU A 70 -7.37 -0.61 1.92
CA GLU A 70 -8.18 -0.62 3.14
C GLU A 70 -7.68 -1.69 4.10
N LEU A 71 -7.52 -1.32 5.37
CA LEU A 71 -7.30 -2.24 6.48
C LEU A 71 -8.63 -2.69 7.07
N TRP A 72 -8.76 -4.00 7.22
CA TRP A 72 -9.94 -4.65 7.78
C TRP A 72 -9.56 -5.60 8.91
N TYR A 73 -10.44 -5.70 9.89
CA TYR A 73 -10.43 -6.75 10.92
C TYR A 73 -11.72 -7.57 10.84
N GLY A 74 -11.63 -8.76 10.27
CA GLY A 74 -12.77 -9.60 9.91
C GLY A 74 -13.69 -8.86 8.93
N ALA A 75 -14.91 -8.58 9.38
CA ALA A 75 -15.91 -7.84 8.61
C ALA A 75 -15.92 -6.32 8.89
N SER A 76 -15.02 -5.81 9.75
CA SER A 76 -15.01 -4.40 10.12
C SER A 76 -13.97 -3.64 9.31
N PHE A 77 -14.39 -2.61 8.58
CA PHE A 77 -13.50 -1.60 8.03
C PHE A 77 -12.82 -0.84 9.18
N VAL A 78 -11.51 -0.64 9.08
CA VAL A 78 -10.72 0.03 10.12
C VAL A 78 -10.17 1.36 9.63
N LYS A 79 -9.47 1.36 8.50
CA LYS A 79 -8.74 2.53 7.98
C LYS A 79 -8.47 2.39 6.49
N GLU A 80 -8.38 3.51 5.79
CA GLU A 80 -7.93 3.56 4.39
C GLU A 80 -6.58 4.27 4.26
N TYR A 81 -5.86 3.93 3.20
CA TYR A 81 -4.59 4.55 2.80
C TYR A 81 -4.61 4.87 1.31
N GLY A 82 -4.26 6.10 0.95
CA GLY A 82 -4.04 6.48 -0.45
C GLY A 82 -2.73 5.89 -0.98
N PHE A 83 -2.79 5.27 -2.15
CA PHE A 83 -1.65 4.63 -2.81
C PHE A 83 -1.60 4.99 -4.30
N VAL A 84 -0.40 4.90 -4.87
CA VAL A 84 -0.16 5.01 -6.31
C VAL A 84 0.52 3.75 -6.81
N LEU A 85 -0.03 3.13 -7.83
CA LEU A 85 0.64 2.11 -8.62
C LEU A 85 1.60 2.81 -9.59
N VAL A 86 2.88 2.44 -9.59
CA VAL A 86 3.94 3.10 -10.39
C VAL A 86 4.72 2.10 -11.24
N ASP A 87 5.48 2.64 -12.21
CA ASP A 87 6.37 1.89 -13.12
C ASP A 87 5.63 0.73 -13.82
N GLY A 88 4.47 1.02 -14.41
CA GLY A 88 3.65 0.00 -15.08
C GLY A 88 3.09 -1.03 -14.09
N TYR A 89 2.62 -0.56 -12.94
CA TYR A 89 2.06 -1.38 -11.85
C TYR A 89 3.06 -2.33 -11.19
N ARG A 90 4.37 -2.04 -11.25
CA ARG A 90 5.42 -2.86 -10.60
C ARG A 90 5.53 -2.65 -9.10
N ALA A 91 5.08 -1.51 -8.58
CA ALA A 91 5.04 -1.25 -7.14
C ALA A 91 3.83 -0.40 -6.76
N SER A 92 3.34 -0.59 -5.54
CA SER A 92 2.31 0.24 -4.91
C SER A 92 2.97 1.11 -3.84
N LEU A 93 2.95 2.43 -4.01
CA LEU A 93 3.59 3.39 -3.10
C LEU A 93 2.55 4.20 -2.34
N PRO A 94 2.74 4.43 -1.02
CA PRO A 94 1.82 5.22 -0.23
C PRO A 94 1.87 6.69 -0.66
N PHE A 95 0.75 7.40 -0.47
CA PHE A 95 0.72 8.85 -0.64
C PHE A 95 1.69 9.51 0.35
N PRO A 96 2.64 10.32 -0.13
CA PRO A 96 3.50 11.10 0.74
C PRO A 96 2.73 12.26 1.38
N ARG A 97 3.38 12.98 2.31
CA ARG A 97 2.83 14.21 2.91
C ARG A 97 2.44 15.24 1.86
N ALA A 98 3.26 15.41 0.83
CA ALA A 98 2.98 16.28 -0.32
C ALA A 98 3.74 15.81 -1.56
N ALA A 99 3.38 16.34 -2.73
CA ALA A 99 4.02 16.00 -4.01
C ALA A 99 5.54 16.29 -4.05
N ASP A 100 5.99 17.27 -3.27
CA ASP A 100 7.38 17.72 -3.12
C ASP A 100 8.02 17.35 -1.77
N ASP A 101 7.24 16.76 -0.85
CA ASP A 101 7.70 16.23 0.44
C ASP A 101 7.32 14.74 0.54
N LEU A 102 8.25 13.88 0.12
CA LEU A 102 8.09 12.41 0.11
C LEU A 102 8.20 11.77 1.51
N THR A 103 7.70 12.44 2.54
CA THR A 103 7.64 11.89 3.90
C THR A 103 6.39 11.02 4.10
N ILE A 104 6.56 9.85 4.70
CA ILE A 104 5.51 8.90 5.08
C ILE A 104 5.65 8.49 6.55
N THR A 105 4.63 7.86 7.14
CA THR A 105 4.69 7.30 8.49
C THR A 105 5.22 5.87 8.49
N ARG A 106 5.66 5.38 9.66
CA ARG A 106 6.01 3.96 9.84
C ARG A 106 4.85 3.02 9.52
N GLU A 107 3.62 3.43 9.85
CA GLU A 107 2.41 2.69 9.53
C GLU A 107 2.20 2.58 8.01
N GLN A 108 2.32 3.69 7.26
CA GLN A 108 2.23 3.68 5.80
C GLN A 108 3.31 2.79 5.17
N LEU A 109 4.53 2.82 5.72
CA LEU A 109 5.62 1.94 5.27
C LEU A 109 5.28 0.45 5.51
N ALA A 110 4.67 0.12 6.64
CA ALA A 110 4.28 -1.25 6.95
C ALA A 110 3.19 -1.76 5.99
N VAL A 111 2.17 -0.95 5.72
CA VAL A 111 1.15 -1.25 4.70
C VAL A 111 1.80 -1.41 3.33
N ALA A 112 2.69 -0.50 2.94
CA ALA A 112 3.39 -0.58 1.66
C ALA A 112 4.23 -1.85 1.55
N SER A 113 4.92 -2.24 2.62
CA SER A 113 5.67 -3.51 2.67
C SER A 113 4.75 -4.71 2.45
N ALA A 114 3.61 -4.74 3.15
CA ALA A 114 2.62 -5.81 3.06
C ALA A 114 2.03 -5.97 1.65
N VAL A 115 1.57 -4.87 1.03
CA VAL A 115 0.96 -4.93 -0.31
C VAL A 115 1.98 -5.21 -1.43
N ASN A 116 3.27 -5.05 -1.14
CA ASN A 116 4.37 -5.38 -2.04
C ASN A 116 5.12 -6.65 -1.60
N CYS A 117 4.45 -7.61 -0.94
CA CYS A 117 5.09 -8.80 -0.37
C CYS A 117 5.78 -9.69 -1.42
N GLU A 118 5.22 -9.83 -2.62
CA GLU A 118 5.80 -10.59 -3.75
C GLU A 118 6.61 -9.72 -4.73
N ARG A 119 6.88 -8.46 -4.39
CA ARG A 119 7.54 -7.48 -5.27
C ARG A 119 8.95 -7.18 -4.75
N ASP A 120 9.93 -7.91 -5.25
CA ASP A 120 11.33 -7.84 -4.83
C ASP A 120 11.96 -6.46 -5.04
N GLU A 121 11.51 -5.72 -6.05
CA GLU A 121 12.05 -4.40 -6.37
C GLU A 121 11.50 -3.29 -5.46
N PHE A 122 10.46 -3.54 -4.65
CA PHE A 122 9.85 -2.54 -3.76
C PHE A 122 10.84 -1.70 -2.94
N PRO A 123 11.89 -2.28 -2.31
CA PRO A 123 12.89 -1.51 -1.57
C PRO A 123 13.55 -0.40 -2.40
N ARG A 124 13.74 -0.62 -3.72
CA ARG A 124 14.29 0.39 -4.63
C ARG A 124 13.36 1.60 -4.73
N TYR A 125 12.06 1.36 -4.89
CA TYR A 125 11.07 2.42 -5.06
C TYR A 125 10.84 3.22 -3.77
N ILE A 126 10.70 2.53 -2.64
CA ILE A 126 10.41 3.17 -1.34
C ILE A 126 11.63 3.90 -0.76
N SER A 127 12.86 3.58 -1.21
CA SER A 127 14.09 4.27 -0.78
C SER A 127 14.11 5.78 -1.07
N ARG A 128 13.23 6.25 -1.97
CA ARG A 128 13.04 7.67 -2.30
C ARG A 128 12.27 8.45 -1.23
N PHE A 129 11.60 7.75 -0.31
CA PHE A 129 10.73 8.33 0.70
C PHE A 129 11.46 8.45 2.04
N GLN A 130 11.10 9.48 2.81
CA GLN A 130 11.55 9.65 4.19
C GLN A 130 10.51 9.09 5.14
N VAL A 131 10.95 8.45 6.23
CA VAL A 131 10.04 7.88 7.23
C VAL A 131 10.05 8.77 8.46
N SER A 132 8.90 9.35 8.78
CA SER A 132 8.68 10.07 10.03
C SER A 132 8.56 9.08 11.21
N GLY A 133 9.21 9.44 12.31
CA GLY A 133 9.19 8.70 13.58
C GLY A 133 7.96 8.98 14.42
#